data_AF-A0A7C3URH0-F1
#
_entry.id   AF-A0A7C3URH0-F1
#
_cell.length_a   1.000
_cell.length_b   1.000
_cell.length_c   1.000
_cell.angle_alpha   90.00
_cell.angle_beta   90.00
_cell.angle_gamma   90.00
#
_symmetry.space_group_name_H-M   'P 1'
#
loop_
_entity.id
_entity.type
_entity.pdbx_description
1 polymer ?
#
loop_
_entity_poly.entity_id
_entity_poly.type
_entity_poly.pdbx_seq_one_letter_code
_entity_poly.pdbx_strand_id
1 'polypeptide(L)'
;MRKFINNAILILLFSVSIINFSFAQNPFVYLTDTLLNFHHDNEDMFPVPKDKHFSLRFNLAAPVPIPMILIFNGINVKFRVIKELKNIPQIDLFGTYGTVLALNYIPMEGIKPSYNDTTVGLNFTKSVDKKTRLFLGMQQTSLNFHIKLSTDTNSGSISLEEFKTDISDIYVFTGIEYHTSPTKYIYAQTGLGLKYNKIISRISMWYNFWELGLNIYPESLIVFYPYIACHICF
;
A
#
# COMPACT_ATOMS: atom_id res chain seq x y z
N MET A 1 -12.28 -4.65 23.61
CA MET A 1 -10.94 -4.81 22.97
C MET A 1 -10.64 -6.25 22.61
N ARG A 2 -10.52 -7.20 23.56
CA ARG A 2 -10.22 -8.62 23.28
C ARG A 2 -11.13 -9.28 22.22
N LYS A 3 -12.46 -9.09 22.30
CA LYS A 3 -13.40 -9.67 21.31
C LYS A 3 -13.25 -9.11 19.88
N PHE A 4 -12.86 -7.85 19.72
CA PHE A 4 -12.66 -7.23 18.41
C PHE A 4 -11.37 -7.73 17.76
N ILE A 5 -10.30 -7.83 18.54
CA ILE A 5 -9.02 -8.41 18.13
C ILE A 5 -9.22 -9.87 17.70
N ASN A 6 -9.95 -10.66 18.50
CA ASN A 6 -10.22 -12.06 18.18
C ASN A 6 -11.02 -12.23 16.87
N ASN A 7 -11.99 -11.35 16.59
CA ASN A 7 -12.78 -11.42 15.37
C ASN A 7 -12.00 -10.94 14.13
N ALA A 8 -11.15 -9.92 14.26
CA ALA A 8 -10.26 -9.48 13.19
C ALA A 8 -9.21 -10.55 12.84
N ILE A 9 -8.66 -11.22 13.86
CA ILE A 9 -7.76 -12.38 13.69
C ILE A 9 -8.49 -13.54 12.98
N LEU A 10 -9.76 -13.79 13.31
CA LEU A 10 -10.54 -14.86 12.68
C LEU A 10 -10.78 -14.61 11.18
N ILE A 11 -11.05 -13.36 10.79
CA ILE A 11 -11.23 -12.96 9.38
C ILE A 11 -9.90 -13.07 8.61
N LEU A 12 -8.77 -12.74 9.26
CA LEU A 12 -7.42 -12.96 8.72
C LEU A 12 -7.06 -14.44 8.58
N LEU A 13 -7.44 -15.29 9.54
CA LEU A 13 -7.16 -16.73 9.48
C LEU A 13 -8.00 -17.45 8.42
N PHE A 14 -9.23 -16.99 8.17
CA PHE A 14 -10.09 -17.55 7.11
C PHE A 14 -9.64 -17.16 5.69
N SER A 15 -8.99 -16.00 5.52
CA SER A 15 -8.45 -15.58 4.22
C SER A 15 -7.12 -16.28 3.90
N VAL A 16 -6.33 -16.63 4.91
CA VAL A 16 -5.04 -17.34 4.72
C VAL A 16 -5.20 -18.83 4.39
N SER A 17 -6.33 -19.46 4.70
CA SER A 17 -6.50 -20.93 4.60
C SER A 17 -6.86 -21.47 3.19
N ILE A 18 -6.95 -20.61 2.16
CA ILE A 18 -7.43 -21.02 0.82
C ILE A 18 -6.32 -21.04 -0.26
N ILE A 19 -5.06 -20.70 0.04
CA ILE A 19 -4.06 -20.45 -1.02
C ILE A 19 -3.05 -21.60 -1.13
N ASN A 20 -3.15 -22.37 -2.21
CA ASN A 20 -2.12 -23.31 -2.66
C ASN A 20 -0.94 -22.54 -3.25
N PHE A 21 0.23 -22.62 -2.63
CA PHE A 21 1.46 -21.95 -3.09
C PHE A 21 2.27 -22.82 -4.05
N SER A 22 2.43 -22.37 -5.29
CA SER A 22 3.45 -22.86 -6.22
C SER A 22 4.47 -21.76 -6.46
N PHE A 23 5.57 -21.77 -5.70
CA PHE A 23 6.71 -20.90 -5.91
C PHE A 23 7.62 -21.50 -6.99
N ALA A 24 7.71 -20.87 -8.17
CA ALA A 24 8.56 -21.32 -9.26
C ALA A 24 9.57 -20.24 -9.74
N GLN A 25 10.82 -20.40 -9.30
CA GLN A 25 12.09 -20.35 -10.06
C GLN A 25 12.54 -19.13 -10.91
N ASN A 26 11.83 -17.99 -10.98
CA ASN A 26 12.31 -16.84 -11.78
C ASN A 26 12.64 -15.58 -10.95
N PRO A 27 13.91 -15.10 -10.90
CA PRO A 27 14.30 -13.90 -10.14
C PRO A 27 13.55 -12.62 -10.55
N PHE A 28 13.10 -12.51 -11.79
CA PHE A 28 12.31 -11.37 -12.25
C PHE A 28 10.90 -11.34 -11.66
N VAL A 29 10.32 -12.52 -11.38
CA VAL A 29 9.01 -12.62 -10.70
C VAL A 29 9.14 -12.13 -9.25
N TYR A 30 10.23 -12.49 -8.56
CA TYR A 30 10.50 -12.00 -7.20
C TYR A 30 10.70 -10.48 -7.14
N LEU A 31 11.44 -9.91 -8.09
CA LEU A 31 11.63 -8.46 -8.17
C LEU A 31 10.31 -7.73 -8.42
N THR A 32 9.51 -8.23 -9.36
CA THR A 32 8.18 -7.69 -9.69
C THR A 32 7.24 -7.74 -8.48
N ASP A 33 7.19 -8.88 -7.78
CA ASP A 33 6.37 -9.04 -6.57
C ASP A 33 6.81 -8.09 -5.45
N THR A 34 8.13 -7.98 -5.24
CA THR A 34 8.72 -7.11 -4.24
C THR A 34 8.42 -5.64 -4.53
N LEU A 35 8.53 -5.20 -5.79
CA LEU A 35 8.16 -3.85 -6.22
C LEU A 35 6.67 -3.57 -6.00
N LEU A 36 5.80 -4.55 -6.27
CA LEU A 36 4.37 -4.45 -5.95
C LEU A 36 4.11 -4.32 -4.44
N ASN A 37 4.83 -5.07 -3.59
CA ASN A 37 4.69 -4.94 -2.14
C ASN A 37 5.07 -3.53 -1.67
N PHE A 38 6.19 -3.00 -2.18
CA PHE A 38 6.65 -1.65 -1.85
C PHE A 38 5.68 -0.56 -2.30
N HIS A 39 5.11 -0.74 -3.49
CA HIS A 39 4.06 0.11 -3.99
C HIS A 39 2.88 0.15 -3.02
N HIS A 40 2.35 -1.01 -2.63
CA HIS A 40 1.22 -1.07 -1.70
C HIS A 40 1.57 -0.54 -0.31
N ASP A 41 2.80 -0.69 0.16
CA ASP A 41 3.26 -0.05 1.41
C ASP A 41 3.11 1.47 1.37
N ASN A 42 3.27 2.04 0.18
CA ASN A 42 3.22 3.46 -0.05
C ASN A 42 1.79 4.03 -0.19
N GLU A 43 0.82 3.20 -0.54
CA GLU A 43 -0.56 3.63 -0.76
C GLU A 43 -1.32 3.89 0.53
N ASP A 44 -2.42 4.65 0.44
CA ASP A 44 -3.34 4.94 1.53
C ASP A 44 -4.79 4.80 1.06
N MET A 45 -5.34 3.61 1.30
CA MET A 45 -6.72 3.26 0.95
C MET A 45 -7.72 3.61 2.06
N PHE A 46 -7.27 4.21 3.18
CA PHE A 46 -8.16 4.54 4.27
C PHE A 46 -9.01 5.77 3.95
N PRO A 47 -10.26 5.80 4.40
CA PRO A 47 -11.13 6.94 4.12
C PRO A 47 -10.68 8.20 4.83
N VAL A 48 -11.17 9.35 4.36
CA VAL A 48 -10.95 10.62 5.06
C VAL A 48 -11.71 10.58 6.41
N PRO A 49 -11.09 10.97 7.54
CA PRO A 49 -11.76 10.98 8.85
C PRO A 49 -13.04 11.77 8.85
N LYS A 50 -14.09 11.29 9.51
CA LYS A 50 -15.47 11.81 9.44
C LYS A 50 -15.60 13.34 9.57
N ASP A 51 -14.74 14.00 10.34
CA ASP A 51 -14.82 15.45 10.59
C ASP A 51 -13.84 16.28 9.74
N LYS A 52 -13.21 15.66 8.74
CA LYS A 52 -12.18 16.25 7.86
C LYS A 52 -12.62 16.23 6.41
N HIS A 53 -12.19 17.22 5.64
CA HIS A 53 -12.46 17.31 4.20
C HIS A 53 -11.26 16.91 3.37
N PHE A 54 -10.07 17.02 3.94
CA PHE A 54 -8.81 16.82 3.24
C PHE A 54 -7.80 16.12 4.14
N SER A 55 -6.97 15.26 3.54
CA SER A 55 -5.91 14.54 4.25
C SER A 55 -4.69 14.38 3.35
N LEU A 56 -3.53 14.69 3.92
CA LEU A 56 -2.21 14.41 3.38
C LEU A 56 -1.55 13.35 4.24
N ARG A 57 -0.99 12.31 3.62
CA ARG A 57 -0.19 11.31 4.31
C ARG A 57 1.19 11.15 3.67
N PHE A 58 2.21 11.19 4.50
CA PHE A 58 3.60 10.96 4.15
C PHE A 58 4.05 9.63 4.74
N ASN A 59 4.57 8.73 3.92
CA ASN A 59 5.25 7.53 4.40
C ASN A 59 6.66 7.89 4.83
N LEU A 60 7.04 7.48 6.04
CA LEU A 60 8.33 7.84 6.63
C LEU A 60 9.31 6.67 6.62
N ALA A 61 8.83 5.45 6.88
CA ALA A 61 9.64 4.24 6.74
C ALA A 61 8.76 2.99 6.62
N ALA A 62 9.17 2.07 5.75
CA ALA A 62 8.83 0.66 5.82
C ALA A 62 10.10 -0.09 6.26
N PRO A 63 10.22 -0.57 7.52
CA PRO A 63 11.32 -1.46 7.94
C PRO A 63 11.28 -2.75 7.12
N VAL A 64 11.98 -2.74 6.00
CA VAL A 64 12.19 -3.92 5.17
C VAL A 64 13.58 -4.46 5.50
N PRO A 65 13.74 -5.78 5.73
CA PRO A 65 15.01 -6.39 6.11
C PRO A 65 16.06 -6.44 4.99
N ILE A 66 15.94 -5.60 3.96
CA ILE A 66 16.96 -5.44 2.92
C ILE A 66 17.91 -4.32 3.38
N PRO A 67 19.24 -4.39 3.15
CA PRO A 67 20.23 -3.40 3.63
C PRO A 67 20.02 -1.95 3.15
N MET A 68 18.95 -1.70 2.39
CA MET A 68 18.54 -0.38 1.97
C MET A 68 17.37 0.04 2.84
N ILE A 69 17.62 0.98 3.75
CA ILE A 69 16.59 1.88 4.25
C ILE A 69 16.12 2.66 3.02
N LEU A 70 15.20 2.08 2.25
CA LEU A 70 14.54 2.78 1.17
C LEU A 70 13.61 3.78 1.83
N ILE A 71 14.05 5.03 1.91
CA ILE A 71 13.20 6.15 2.29
C ILE A 71 12.24 6.36 1.11
N PHE A 72 11.16 5.59 1.10
CA PHE A 72 10.06 5.78 0.19
C PHE A 72 9.36 7.07 0.56
N ASN A 73 9.46 8.07 -0.31
CA ASN A 73 8.64 9.27 -0.19
C ASN A 73 7.43 9.08 -1.10
N GLY A 74 6.34 8.63 -0.49
CA GLY A 74 5.03 8.79 -1.09
C GLY A 74 4.26 9.91 -0.43
N ILE A 75 3.67 10.74 -1.27
CA ILE A 75 2.65 11.69 -0.88
C ILE A 75 1.31 11.07 -1.28
N ASN A 76 0.48 10.85 -0.28
CA ASN A 76 -0.90 10.44 -0.46
C ASN A 76 -1.80 11.66 -0.20
N VAL A 77 -2.70 11.91 -1.13
CA VAL A 77 -3.61 13.05 -1.09
C VAL A 77 -5.03 12.53 -1.17
N LYS A 78 -5.88 12.94 -0.23
CA LYS A 78 -7.28 12.50 -0.14
C LYS A 78 -8.21 13.68 0.03
N PHE A 79 -9.27 13.70 -0.78
CA PHE A 79 -10.31 14.73 -0.75
C PHE A 79 -11.67 14.07 -0.58
N ARG A 80 -12.43 14.54 0.40
CA ARG A 80 -13.85 14.16 0.52
C ARG A 80 -14.68 14.94 -0.48
N VAL A 81 -15.31 14.21 -1.39
CA VAL A 81 -16.22 14.78 -2.40
C VAL A 81 -17.63 14.89 -1.83
N ILE A 82 -18.11 13.85 -1.12
CA ILE A 82 -19.47 13.81 -0.56
C ILE A 82 -19.39 13.42 0.92
N LYS A 83 -20.07 14.19 1.78
CA LYS A 83 -20.25 13.83 3.19
C LYS A 83 -21.31 12.74 3.32
N GLU A 84 -21.13 11.84 4.28
CA GLU A 84 -22.14 10.83 4.59
C GLU A 84 -23.50 11.49 4.91
N LEU A 85 -24.54 11.05 4.20
CA LEU A 85 -25.95 11.37 4.46
C LEU A 85 -26.70 10.08 4.80
N LYS A 86 -27.99 10.17 5.20
CA LYS A 86 -28.78 9.02 5.68
C LYS A 86 -28.64 7.78 4.78
N ASN A 87 -28.84 7.94 3.47
CA ASN A 87 -28.80 6.85 2.48
C ASN A 87 -27.61 6.92 1.51
N ILE A 88 -26.74 7.92 1.65
CA ILE A 88 -25.61 8.14 0.73
C ILE A 88 -24.33 7.96 1.53
N PRO A 89 -23.42 7.04 1.13
CA PRO A 89 -22.13 6.91 1.78
C PRO A 89 -21.28 8.18 1.57
N GLN A 90 -20.32 8.41 2.47
CA GLN A 90 -19.24 9.34 2.19
C GLN A 90 -18.48 8.85 0.96
N ILE A 91 -18.12 9.78 0.06
CA ILE A 91 -17.32 9.49 -1.12
C ILE A 91 -16.04 10.31 -1.04
N ASP A 92 -14.90 9.63 -1.09
CA ASP A 92 -13.58 10.23 -1.10
C ASP A 92 -12.87 9.90 -2.42
N LEU A 93 -12.18 10.88 -2.98
CA LEU A 93 -11.20 10.71 -4.06
C LEU A 93 -9.82 10.72 -3.43
N PHE A 94 -8.96 9.80 -3.85
CA PHE A 94 -7.58 9.78 -3.39
C PHE A 94 -6.61 9.53 -4.54
N GLY A 95 -5.38 9.98 -4.32
CA GLY A 95 -4.27 9.66 -5.20
C GLY A 95 -2.96 9.59 -4.44
N THR A 96 -2.05 8.80 -4.99
CA THR A 96 -0.72 8.58 -4.44
C THR A 96 0.30 8.89 -5.52
N TYR A 97 1.37 9.55 -5.13
CA TYR A 97 2.57 9.66 -5.92
C TYR A 97 3.76 9.20 -5.08
N GLY A 98 4.53 8.26 -5.59
CA GLY A 98 5.67 7.65 -4.90
C GLY A 98 6.95 7.69 -5.72
N THR A 99 8.05 8.00 -5.05
CA THR A 99 9.38 7.77 -5.59
C THR A 99 10.32 7.18 -4.53
N VAL A 100 11.33 6.45 -4.97
CA VAL A 100 12.36 5.89 -4.08
C VAL A 100 13.54 6.83 -4.05
N LEU A 101 13.57 7.75 -3.08
CA LEU A 101 14.66 8.73 -3.01
C LEU A 101 16.02 8.08 -2.80
N ALA A 102 16.07 6.94 -2.12
CA ALA A 102 17.30 6.21 -1.89
C ALA A 102 18.02 5.84 -3.20
N LEU A 103 17.29 5.59 -4.30
CA LEU A 103 17.90 5.30 -5.61
C LEU A 103 18.78 6.44 -6.13
N ASN A 104 18.51 7.69 -5.74
CA ASN A 104 19.32 8.85 -6.14
C ASN A 104 20.65 8.95 -5.36
N TYR A 105 20.80 8.22 -4.26
CA TYR A 105 21.95 8.32 -3.36
C TYR A 105 22.84 7.07 -3.41
N ILE A 106 22.48 6.04 -4.17
CA ILE A 106 23.37 4.89 -4.38
C ILE A 106 24.44 5.32 -5.40
N PRO A 107 25.72 5.43 -5.02
CA PRO A 107 26.78 5.80 -5.94
C PRO A 107 27.09 4.58 -6.83
N MET A 108 26.30 4.38 -7.87
CA MET A 108 26.57 3.37 -8.88
C MET A 108 27.09 4.06 -10.13
N GLU A 109 28.41 4.03 -10.33
CA GLU A 109 28.99 4.39 -11.61
C GLU A 109 28.32 3.55 -12.69
N GLY A 110 27.62 4.24 -13.58
CA GLY A 110 27.04 3.59 -14.74
C GLY A 110 25.70 2.88 -14.57
N ILE A 111 25.00 3.06 -13.45
CA ILE A 111 23.64 2.52 -13.29
C ILE A 111 22.68 3.68 -13.02
N LYS A 112 21.64 3.80 -13.84
CA LYS A 112 20.60 4.83 -13.68
C LYS A 112 19.26 4.17 -13.35
N PRO A 113 18.97 3.93 -12.06
CA PRO A 113 17.67 3.44 -11.65
C PRO A 113 16.64 4.58 -11.63
N SER A 114 15.42 4.28 -12.04
CA SER A 114 14.26 5.16 -11.93
C SER A 114 13.06 4.37 -11.43
N TYR A 115 12.32 4.99 -10.51
CA TYR A 115 11.09 4.43 -9.95
C TYR A 115 10.05 5.55 -9.88
N ASN A 116 8.89 5.29 -10.47
CA ASN A 116 7.72 6.13 -10.34
C ASN A 116 6.49 5.27 -10.04
N ASP A 117 5.72 5.72 -9.08
CA ASP A 117 4.52 5.06 -8.57
C ASP A 117 3.38 6.07 -8.53
N THR A 118 2.26 5.70 -9.15
CA THR A 118 1.06 6.52 -9.20
C THR A 118 -0.19 5.68 -8.96
N THR A 119 -1.07 6.21 -8.14
CA THR A 119 -2.39 5.63 -7.88
C THR A 119 -3.46 6.70 -7.90
N VAL A 120 -4.63 6.36 -8.42
CA VAL A 120 -5.85 7.13 -8.28
C VAL A 120 -7.01 6.20 -7.91
N GLY A 121 -7.86 6.62 -6.99
CA GLY A 121 -8.93 5.77 -6.52
C GLY A 121 -10.08 6.51 -5.86
N LEU A 122 -11.12 5.74 -5.59
CA LEU A 122 -12.35 6.16 -4.94
C LEU A 122 -12.62 5.29 -3.72
N ASN A 123 -13.11 5.92 -2.66
CA ASN A 123 -13.51 5.23 -1.44
C ASN A 123 -14.93 5.61 -1.06
N PHE A 124 -15.74 4.61 -0.72
CA PHE A 124 -17.12 4.74 -0.27
C PHE A 124 -17.20 4.28 1.17
N THR A 125 -17.63 5.16 2.07
CA THR A 125 -17.63 4.89 3.52
C THR A 125 -18.98 5.11 4.16
N LYS A 126 -19.41 4.20 5.03
CA LYS A 126 -20.70 4.26 5.71
C LYS A 126 -20.55 3.96 7.20
N SER A 127 -21.17 4.76 8.05
CA SER A 127 -21.23 4.51 9.49
C SER A 127 -22.21 3.36 9.77
N VAL A 128 -21.74 2.31 10.45
CA VAL A 128 -22.59 1.23 10.97
C VAL A 128 -23.07 1.57 12.37
N ASP A 129 -22.19 2.18 13.17
CA ASP A 129 -22.54 2.72 14.48
C ASP A 129 -21.75 4.03 14.73
N LYS A 130 -21.79 4.55 15.97
CA LYS A 130 -21.11 5.82 16.33
C LYS A 130 -19.57 5.75 16.28
N LYS A 131 -19.00 4.56 16.37
CA LYS A 131 -17.56 4.28 16.44
C LYS A 131 -17.07 3.49 15.23
N THR A 132 -17.95 2.81 14.50
CA THR A 132 -17.58 1.87 13.46
C THR A 132 -18.06 2.35 12.10
N ARG A 133 -17.14 2.41 11.14
CA ARG A 133 -17.47 2.62 9.73
C ARG A 133 -16.95 1.46 8.89
N LEU A 134 -17.70 1.12 7.86
CA LEU A 134 -17.26 0.22 6.81
C LEU A 134 -16.90 1.04 5.59
N PHE A 135 -15.86 0.63 4.89
CA PHE A 135 -15.47 1.25 3.64
C PHE A 135 -15.19 0.22 2.57
N LEU A 136 -15.39 0.63 1.33
CA LEU A 136 -15.10 -0.13 0.12
C LEU A 136 -14.61 0.82 -0.94
N GLY A 137 -13.70 0.38 -1.79
CA GLY A 137 -13.16 1.24 -2.82
C GLY A 137 -12.55 0.48 -3.97
N MET A 138 -12.16 1.26 -4.98
CA MET A 138 -11.38 0.79 -6.09
C MET A 138 -10.29 1.80 -6.40
N GLN A 139 -9.18 1.32 -6.94
CA GLN A 139 -8.09 2.17 -7.40
C GLN A 139 -7.45 1.57 -8.63
N GLN A 140 -6.90 2.43 -9.46
CA GLN A 140 -6.01 2.06 -10.54
C GLN A 140 -4.60 2.47 -10.14
N THR A 141 -3.66 1.54 -10.30
CA THR A 141 -2.27 1.74 -9.96
C THR A 141 -1.36 1.57 -11.17
N SER A 142 -0.25 2.29 -11.16
CA SER A 142 0.77 2.22 -12.19
C SER A 142 2.14 2.43 -11.55
N LEU A 143 3.00 1.42 -11.69
CA LEU A 143 4.38 1.41 -11.26
C LEU A 143 5.28 1.22 -12.48
N ASN A 144 6.22 2.15 -12.63
CA ASN A 144 7.30 2.06 -13.60
C ASN A 144 8.62 1.91 -12.83
N PHE A 145 9.36 0.86 -13.15
CA PHE A 145 10.71 0.66 -12.66
C PHE A 145 11.64 0.36 -13.82
N HIS A 146 12.74 1.11 -13.88
CA HIS A 146 13.68 1.01 -14.98
C HIS A 146 15.11 1.17 -14.46
N ILE A 147 15.96 0.20 -14.76
CA ILE A 147 17.40 0.21 -14.52
C ILE A 147 18.10 0.18 -15.87
N LYS A 148 18.88 1.22 -16.16
CA LYS A 148 19.80 1.23 -17.30
C LYS A 148 21.22 0.95 -16.84
N LEU A 149 21.88 -0.05 -17.44
CA LEU A 149 23.29 -0.36 -17.23
C LEU A 149 24.10 0.34 -18.35
N SER A 150 25.16 1.06 -17.98
CA SER A 150 25.93 1.89 -18.94
C SER A 150 27.08 1.13 -19.61
N THR A 151 27.34 -0.10 -19.19
CA THR A 151 28.35 -0.98 -19.76
C THR A 151 27.71 -2.32 -20.10
N ASP A 152 27.96 -2.81 -21.32
CA ASP A 152 27.74 -4.21 -21.70
C ASP A 152 28.46 -5.09 -20.69
N THR A 153 27.72 -5.64 -19.72
CA THR A 153 28.25 -6.64 -18.82
C THR A 153 28.37 -7.93 -19.63
N ASN A 154 29.47 -8.05 -20.38
CA ASN A 154 29.89 -9.27 -21.06
C ASN A 154 30.34 -10.33 -20.04
N SER A 155 29.44 -10.74 -19.14
CA SER A 155 29.60 -11.90 -18.28
C SER A 155 28.78 -13.06 -18.84
N GLY A 156 29.22 -13.60 -19.99
CA GLY A 156 28.74 -14.87 -20.54
C GLY A 156 27.25 -14.91 -20.96
N SER A 157 27.02 -15.01 -22.28
CA SER A 157 25.75 -15.37 -22.95
C SER A 157 24.48 -14.56 -22.66
N ILE A 158 24.46 -13.63 -21.71
CA ILE A 158 23.31 -12.75 -21.44
C ILE A 158 23.85 -11.33 -21.20
N SER A 159 23.87 -10.50 -22.24
CA SER A 159 24.01 -9.04 -22.08
C SER A 159 22.66 -8.48 -21.63
N LEU A 160 22.61 -7.87 -20.45
CA LEU A 160 21.43 -7.19 -19.96
C LEU A 160 21.74 -5.69 -19.96
N GLU A 161 21.43 -5.00 -21.05
CA GLU A 161 21.70 -3.56 -21.19
C GLU A 161 20.66 -2.71 -20.41
N GLU A 162 19.44 -3.22 -20.31
CA GLU A 162 18.30 -2.53 -19.71
C GLU A 162 17.36 -3.53 -19.03
N PHE A 163 16.91 -3.19 -17.83
CA PHE A 163 15.77 -3.83 -17.19
C PHE A 163 14.66 -2.80 -17.03
N LYS A 164 13.54 -3.00 -17.74
CA LYS A 164 12.36 -2.15 -17.64
C LYS A 164 11.15 -3.01 -17.30
N THR A 165 10.40 -2.60 -16.28
CA THR A 165 9.13 -3.21 -15.90
C THR A 165 8.07 -2.13 -15.71
N ASP A 166 6.92 -2.38 -16.33
CA ASP A 166 5.72 -1.55 -16.27
C ASP A 166 4.59 -2.40 -15.69
N ILE A 167 4.19 -2.08 -14.46
CA ILE A 167 3.14 -2.80 -13.75
C ILE A 167 1.95 -1.87 -13.62
N SER A 168 0.77 -2.35 -14.03
CA SER A 168 -0.48 -1.64 -13.78
C SER A 168 -1.57 -2.64 -13.46
N ASP A 169 -2.36 -2.33 -12.44
CA ASP A 169 -3.46 -3.16 -11.96
C ASP A 169 -4.62 -2.29 -11.45
N ILE A 170 -5.79 -2.89 -11.37
CA ILE A 170 -6.95 -2.35 -10.69
C ILE A 170 -7.12 -3.15 -9.40
N TYR A 171 -7.17 -2.46 -8.28
CA TYR A 171 -7.42 -3.05 -6.97
C TYR A 171 -8.83 -2.71 -6.51
N VAL A 172 -9.52 -3.72 -6.00
CA VAL A 172 -10.76 -3.55 -5.23
C VAL A 172 -10.47 -3.89 -3.78
N PHE A 173 -10.98 -3.09 -2.86
CA PHE A 173 -10.69 -3.25 -1.43
C PHE A 173 -11.90 -2.96 -0.56
N THR A 174 -11.87 -3.50 0.65
CA THR A 174 -12.84 -3.22 1.69
C THR A 174 -12.19 -3.27 3.07
N GLY A 175 -12.78 -2.57 4.02
CA GLY A 175 -12.28 -2.56 5.38
C GLY A 175 -13.25 -1.98 6.39
N ILE A 176 -12.75 -1.96 7.62
CA ILE A 176 -13.41 -1.45 8.80
C ILE A 176 -12.52 -0.42 9.47
N GLU A 177 -13.14 0.66 9.90
CA GLU A 177 -12.54 1.72 10.72
C GLU A 177 -13.27 1.72 12.06
N TYR A 178 -12.51 1.67 13.16
CA TYR A 178 -13.03 1.70 14.52
C TYR A 178 -12.42 2.84 15.33
N HIS A 179 -13.27 3.73 15.85
CA HIS A 179 -12.90 4.92 16.60
C HIS A 179 -12.85 4.56 18.09
N THR A 180 -11.64 4.57 18.64
CA THR A 180 -11.46 4.36 20.10
C THR A 180 -11.57 5.67 20.88
N SER A 181 -11.14 6.78 20.26
CA SER A 181 -11.29 8.15 20.76
C SER A 181 -11.35 9.13 19.57
N PRO A 182 -11.65 10.42 19.77
CA PRO A 182 -11.69 11.41 18.68
C PRO A 182 -10.38 11.51 17.87
N THR A 183 -9.25 11.11 18.44
CA THR A 183 -7.94 11.17 17.80
C THR A 183 -7.29 9.80 17.59
N LYS A 184 -8.03 8.71 17.84
CA LYS A 184 -7.51 7.34 17.73
C LYS A 184 -8.42 6.45 16.90
N TYR A 185 -7.89 5.98 15.78
CA TYR A 185 -8.56 5.13 14.82
C TYR A 185 -7.79 3.82 14.67
N ILE A 186 -8.51 2.71 14.57
CA ILE A 186 -7.96 1.41 14.18
C ILE A 186 -8.59 1.04 12.86
N TYR A 187 -7.76 0.67 11.89
CA TYR A 187 -8.19 0.23 10.59
C TYR A 187 -7.79 -1.22 10.39
N ALA A 188 -8.67 -1.97 9.71
CA ALA A 188 -8.33 -3.24 9.11
C ALA A 188 -8.94 -3.28 7.72
N GLN A 189 -8.14 -3.65 6.73
CA GLN A 189 -8.58 -3.75 5.34
C GLN A 189 -7.99 -4.97 4.65
N THR A 190 -8.67 -5.38 3.59
CA THR A 190 -8.18 -6.35 2.62
C THR A 190 -8.55 -5.91 1.21
N GLY A 191 -7.77 -6.30 0.22
CA GLY A 191 -7.98 -5.98 -1.18
C GLY A 191 -7.39 -7.03 -2.10
N LEU A 192 -7.84 -7.00 -3.35
CA LEU A 192 -7.47 -7.92 -4.40
C LEU A 192 -7.11 -7.13 -5.67
N GLY A 193 -5.91 -7.37 -6.19
CA GLY A 193 -5.48 -6.92 -7.52
C GLY A 193 -6.06 -7.83 -8.59
N LEU A 194 -6.81 -7.28 -9.53
CA LEU A 194 -7.59 -8.07 -10.49
C LEU A 194 -6.72 -8.71 -11.58
N LYS A 195 -5.62 -8.05 -11.97
CA LYS A 195 -4.72 -8.54 -13.02
C LYS A 195 -3.71 -9.53 -12.47
N TYR A 196 -3.10 -9.23 -11.33
CA TYR A 196 -2.05 -10.07 -10.74
C TYR A 196 -2.56 -11.03 -9.67
N ASN A 197 -3.86 -11.02 -9.35
CA ASN A 197 -4.48 -11.83 -8.29
C ASN A 197 -3.77 -11.67 -6.93
N LYS A 198 -3.30 -10.45 -6.63
CA LYS A 198 -2.51 -10.15 -5.44
C LYS A 198 -3.42 -9.76 -4.28
N ILE A 199 -3.35 -10.50 -3.18
CA ILE A 199 -4.06 -10.14 -1.95
C ILE A 199 -3.21 -9.19 -1.12
N ILE A 200 -3.84 -8.13 -0.65
CA ILE A 200 -3.22 -7.16 0.24
C ILE A 200 -4.10 -7.06 1.46
N SER A 201 -3.53 -7.27 2.63
CA SER A 201 -4.21 -7.00 3.89
C SER A 201 -3.40 -6.01 4.71
N ARG A 202 -4.09 -5.15 5.46
CA ARG A 202 -3.44 -4.12 6.27
C ARG A 202 -4.21 -3.90 7.55
N ILE A 203 -3.47 -3.80 8.65
CA ILE A 203 -3.97 -3.32 9.93
C ILE A 203 -3.16 -2.07 10.29
N SER A 204 -3.84 -1.02 10.71
CA SER A 204 -3.18 0.19 11.17
C SER A 204 -3.86 0.83 12.36
N MET A 205 -3.08 1.58 13.12
CA MET A 205 -3.54 2.42 14.20
C MET A 205 -3.05 3.84 13.93
N TRP A 206 -4.00 4.75 13.80
CA TRP A 206 -3.74 6.17 13.71
C TRP A 206 -3.98 6.81 15.08
N TYR A 207 -2.98 7.52 15.59
CA TYR A 207 -3.06 8.39 16.75
C TYR A 207 -2.54 9.80 16.46
N ASN A 208 -3.40 10.80 16.60
CA ASN A 208 -3.12 12.22 16.35
C ASN A 208 -2.63 12.48 14.90
N PHE A 209 -1.31 12.56 14.69
CA PHE A 209 -0.68 12.73 13.38
C PHE A 209 0.02 11.45 12.90
N TRP A 210 0.20 10.46 13.78
CA TRP A 210 1.02 9.29 13.49
C TRP A 210 0.15 8.09 13.15
N GLU A 211 0.59 7.34 12.17
CA GLU A 211 0.02 6.05 11.82
C GLU A 211 1.10 4.98 11.93
N LEU A 212 0.80 3.93 12.67
CA LEU A 212 1.59 2.72 12.77
C LEU A 212 0.78 1.60 12.15
N GLY A 213 1.36 0.85 11.23
CA GLY A 213 0.63 -0.24 10.60
C GLY A 213 1.50 -1.41 10.20
N LEU A 214 0.82 -2.43 9.70
CA LEU A 214 1.39 -3.68 9.24
C LEU A 214 0.65 -4.08 7.96
N ASN A 215 1.39 -4.16 6.86
CA ASN A 215 0.93 -4.78 5.65
C ASN A 215 1.24 -6.27 5.68
N ILE A 216 0.31 -7.04 5.14
CA ILE A 216 0.30 -8.49 5.12
C ILE A 216 0.05 -8.89 3.67
N TYR A 217 1.05 -9.48 3.04
CA TYR A 217 0.97 -10.00 1.69
C TYR A 217 1.16 -11.51 1.74
N PRO A 218 0.07 -12.29 1.77
CA PRO A 218 0.15 -13.74 1.91
C PRO A 218 1.02 -14.40 0.85
N GLU A 219 1.09 -13.81 -0.35
CA GLU A 219 1.80 -14.35 -1.49
C GLU A 219 3.27 -13.95 -1.59
N SER A 220 3.73 -13.06 -0.72
CA SER A 220 5.05 -12.47 -0.80
C SER A 220 6.10 -13.26 -0.04
N LEU A 221 7.36 -13.14 -0.46
CA LEU A 221 8.51 -13.77 0.22
C LEU A 221 8.62 -13.32 1.68
N ILE A 222 8.47 -12.02 1.90
CA ILE A 222 8.29 -11.44 3.22
C ILE A 222 6.79 -11.21 3.34
N VAL A 223 6.14 -11.81 4.32
CA VAL A 223 4.68 -11.68 4.45
C VAL A 223 4.31 -10.37 5.16
N PHE A 224 5.15 -9.90 6.07
CA PHE A 224 4.85 -8.83 7.01
C PHE A 224 5.74 -7.60 6.80
N TYR A 225 5.12 -6.45 6.52
CA TYR A 225 5.81 -5.18 6.30
C TYR A 225 5.28 -4.13 7.28
N PRO A 226 5.98 -3.87 8.39
CA PRO A 226 5.60 -2.77 9.28
C PRO A 226 5.81 -1.46 8.54
N TYR A 227 5.05 -0.43 8.91
CA TYR A 227 5.28 0.92 8.41
C TYR A 227 4.91 1.99 9.44
N ILE A 228 5.49 3.17 9.25
CA ILE A 228 5.12 4.39 9.94
C ILE A 228 4.84 5.50 8.92
N ALA A 229 3.74 6.22 9.15
CA ALA A 229 3.33 7.34 8.33
C ALA A 229 2.86 8.52 9.19
N CYS A 230 2.87 9.71 8.60
CA CYS A 230 2.38 10.94 9.20
C CYS A 230 1.22 11.50 8.39
N HIS A 231 0.13 11.85 9.07
CA HIS A 231 -1.10 12.42 8.52
C HIS A 231 -1.24 13.88 8.91
N ILE A 232 -1.64 14.72 7.97
CA ILE A 232 -2.07 16.10 8.20
C ILE A 232 -3.47 16.24 7.62
N CYS A 233 -4.45 16.55 8.47
CA CYS A 233 -5.86 16.55 8.08
C CYS A 233 -6.56 17.87 8.38
N PHE A 234 -7.28 18.36 7.38
CA PHE A 234 -7.97 19.65 7.40
C PHE A 234 -9.47 19.43 7.43
#